data_AF-A0A067T1W4-F1
#
_entry.id   AF-A0A067T1W4-F1
#
_cell.length_a   1.000
_cell.length_b   1.000
_cell.length_c   1.000
_cell.angle_alpha   90.00
_cell.angle_beta   90.00
_cell.angle_gamma   90.00
#
_symmetry.space_group_name_H-M   'P 1'
#
loop_
_entity.id
_entity.type
_entity.pdbx_description
1 polymer ?
#
loop_
_entity_poly.entity_id
_entity_poly.type
_entity_poly.pdbx_seq_one_letter_code
_entity_poly.pdbx_strand_id
1 'polypeptide(L)'
;MTDGLYQTLHHFAETTNDIVCASPAELFLKKFCEKDRSPSLAMSQSLIGIGGCLQEPALRPRLPVEILDIVFSFLSLNSLKPLLVANSFISTLSTRHIYHTVEVDRPASIVKFLCTVLGNPKLPKLIRSLKLCIGQSLPISNFYTLLHRVLRLTTRLSALTIELPKSHSPLWIFDGCTFRLKQFSSTIICRRPLAAFLETQSHITDLTLRGYQSDSIFMPFIDPLPPSMLVPSSDMFILAPEALPVLKSFNAVHADACIVQAVVQDRPVEIVSIPLFPEMSIAALDAILMSSAPLKRLSIISFDPAPPALLFEALAKRFDQLEALHLVMLMAEYSDEILAQSGVLLSNFKFLKYITFMAATPPVTPFAQTHPSLATPTAIDSDAEEEETNEANVAKAWHRACPSLRTIILPKGKVWFQSSPEGEQTPGTSTVTQRDTNAASMVNNTQEDRGGEPHGQEERWSHL
;
A
#
# COMPACT_ATOMS: atom_id res chain seq x y z
N MET A 1 -1.28 24.97 -32.23
CA MET A 1 -0.86 23.56 -32.02
C MET A 1 -1.54 22.86 -30.83
N THR A 2 -2.32 23.57 -30.00
CA THR A 2 -2.99 23.01 -28.80
C THR A 2 -4.33 22.31 -29.06
N ASP A 3 -5.04 22.68 -30.14
CA ASP A 3 -6.42 22.22 -30.36
C ASP A 3 -6.51 20.80 -30.92
N GLY A 4 -5.53 20.38 -31.73
CA GLY A 4 -5.46 19.00 -32.25
C GLY A 4 -5.22 17.96 -31.15
N LEU A 5 -4.40 18.30 -30.15
CA LEU A 5 -4.10 17.42 -29.02
C LEU A 5 -5.34 17.19 -28.12
N TYR A 6 -6.13 18.25 -27.92
CA TYR A 6 -7.37 18.19 -27.16
C TYR A 6 -8.38 17.29 -27.85
N GLN A 7 -8.55 17.41 -29.17
CA GLN A 7 -9.48 16.57 -29.94
C GLN A 7 -9.09 15.08 -29.93
N THR A 8 -7.80 14.75 -30.03
CA THR A 8 -7.36 13.34 -29.97
C THR A 8 -7.59 12.70 -28.60
N LEU A 9 -7.34 13.43 -27.51
CA LEU A 9 -7.58 12.94 -26.15
C LEU A 9 -9.08 12.87 -25.81
N HIS A 10 -9.87 13.80 -26.36
CA HIS A 10 -11.33 13.79 -26.24
C HIS A 10 -11.94 12.59 -26.96
N HIS A 11 -11.52 12.32 -28.21
CA HIS A 11 -12.00 11.19 -28.98
C HIS A 11 -11.66 9.84 -28.32
N PHE A 12 -10.48 9.72 -27.70
CA PHE A 12 -10.10 8.52 -26.93
C PHE A 12 -11.03 8.30 -25.71
N ALA A 13 -11.40 9.39 -25.02
CA ALA A 13 -12.34 9.34 -23.90
C ALA A 13 -13.78 9.02 -24.34
N GLU A 14 -14.22 9.48 -25.52
CA GLU A 14 -15.55 9.21 -26.07
C GLU A 14 -15.72 7.77 -26.56
N THR A 15 -14.66 7.16 -27.10
CA THR A 15 -14.68 5.77 -27.59
C THR A 15 -14.75 4.71 -26.48
N THR A 16 -14.59 5.09 -25.21
CA THR A 16 -14.58 4.18 -24.05
C THR A 16 -15.86 4.25 -23.21
N ASN A 17 -16.96 4.72 -23.82
CA ASN A 17 -18.22 5.05 -23.16
C ASN A 17 -18.70 4.03 -22.11
N ASP A 18 -18.70 4.50 -20.87
CA ASP A 18 -19.69 4.15 -19.86
C ASP A 18 -20.11 5.43 -19.11
N ILE A 19 -21.34 5.42 -18.65
CA ILE A 19 -22.24 6.57 -18.46
C ILE A 19 -21.73 7.71 -17.54
N VAL A 20 -21.95 8.92 -18.05
CA VAL A 20 -21.97 10.28 -17.47
C VAL A 20 -22.05 10.37 -15.94
N CYS A 21 -20.98 10.90 -15.33
CA CYS A 21 -21.07 11.77 -14.16
C CYS A 21 -20.60 13.17 -14.55
N ALA A 22 -21.52 14.14 -14.59
CA ALA A 22 -21.17 15.55 -14.72
C ALA A 22 -20.19 15.92 -13.60
N SER A 23 -18.98 16.33 -13.98
CA SER A 23 -17.94 16.64 -12.99
C SER A 23 -18.12 18.06 -12.43
N PRO A 24 -17.69 18.33 -11.18
CA PRO A 24 -17.74 19.66 -10.59
C PRO A 24 -17.05 20.77 -11.41
N ALA A 25 -16.14 20.43 -12.32
CA ALA A 25 -15.48 21.40 -13.21
C ALA A 25 -16.47 22.10 -14.17
N GLU A 26 -17.57 21.43 -14.56
CA GLU A 26 -18.62 22.04 -15.40
C GLU A 26 -19.49 23.03 -14.61
N LEU A 27 -19.71 22.77 -13.32
CA LEU A 27 -20.37 23.73 -12.41
C LEU A 27 -19.49 24.94 -12.10
N PHE A 28 -18.16 24.76 -12.05
CA PHE A 28 -17.21 25.83 -11.74
C PHE A 28 -16.98 26.77 -12.93
N LEU A 29 -16.97 26.26 -14.17
CA LEU A 29 -16.78 27.08 -15.38
C LEU A 29 -18.00 27.95 -15.70
N LYS A 30 -19.22 27.49 -15.39
CA LYS A 30 -20.45 28.29 -15.63
C LYS A 30 -20.51 29.53 -14.73
N LYS A 31 -20.02 29.44 -13.49
CA LYS A 31 -20.13 30.52 -12.49
C LYS A 31 -19.11 31.66 -12.68
N PHE A 32 -18.03 31.44 -13.44
CA PHE A 32 -17.05 32.50 -13.75
C PHE A 32 -17.28 33.19 -15.10
N CYS A 33 -18.19 32.68 -15.94
CA CYS A 33 -18.52 33.28 -17.24
C CYS A 33 -19.74 34.23 -17.20
N GLU A 34 -20.53 34.25 -16.13
CA GLU A 34 -21.76 35.06 -16.01
C GLU A 34 -21.59 36.38 -15.26
N LYS A 35 -20.39 36.97 -15.25
CA LYS A 35 -20.14 38.25 -14.59
C LYS A 35 -20.22 39.42 -15.59
N ASP A 36 -21.37 39.59 -16.26
CA ASP A 36 -21.73 40.82 -17.01
C ASP A 36 -23.21 40.85 -17.46
N ARG A 37 -24.16 40.68 -16.53
CA ARG A 37 -25.56 41.10 -16.77
C ARG A 37 -26.14 41.83 -15.57
N SER A 38 -26.33 43.13 -15.75
CA SER A 38 -27.04 44.05 -14.86
C SER A 38 -28.51 43.66 -14.67
N PRO A 39 -29.10 43.80 -13.47
CA PRO A 39 -30.53 43.57 -13.29
C PRO A 39 -31.32 44.87 -13.39
N SER A 40 -32.34 44.86 -14.24
CA SER A 40 -33.46 45.79 -14.21
C SER A 40 -34.72 44.94 -14.29
N LEU A 41 -35.44 44.82 -13.18
CA LEU A 41 -36.90 44.80 -13.16
C LEU A 41 -37.39 44.73 -11.70
N ALA A 42 -38.01 45.82 -11.29
CA ALA A 42 -38.79 45.92 -10.07
C ALA A 42 -40.14 45.21 -10.27
N MET A 43 -40.52 44.34 -9.35
CA MET A 43 -41.92 44.04 -9.09
C MET A 43 -42.14 43.96 -7.58
N SER A 44 -42.92 44.93 -7.11
CA SER A 44 -43.56 44.98 -5.80
C SER A 44 -44.74 44.01 -5.81
N GLN A 45 -44.83 43.14 -4.81
CA GLN A 45 -46.12 42.84 -4.19
C GLN A 45 -45.96 42.26 -2.78
N SER A 46 -46.66 42.94 -1.88
CA SER A 46 -46.84 42.71 -0.45
C SER A 46 -47.75 41.51 -0.18
N LEU A 47 -47.34 40.60 0.71
CA LEU A 47 -48.26 39.83 1.55
C LEU A 47 -47.62 39.56 2.92
N ILE A 48 -48.42 39.88 3.93
CA ILE A 48 -48.13 39.99 5.35
C ILE A 48 -48.32 38.62 6.03
N GLY A 49 -47.45 38.29 7.00
CA GLY A 49 -47.95 37.71 8.24
C GLY A 49 -47.52 36.30 8.66
N ILE A 50 -46.23 35.96 8.64
CA ILE A 50 -45.64 35.04 9.63
C ILE A 50 -44.30 35.64 10.07
N GLY A 51 -44.29 36.31 11.23
CA GLY A 51 -43.15 37.04 11.79
C GLY A 51 -42.05 36.13 12.35
N GLY A 52 -41.54 35.20 11.55
CA GLY A 52 -40.25 34.57 11.80
C GLY A 52 -39.17 35.53 11.32
N CYS A 53 -38.35 36.05 12.24
CA CYS A 53 -37.22 36.91 11.92
C CYS A 53 -36.24 36.13 11.03
N LEU A 54 -36.40 36.23 9.70
CA LEU A 54 -35.49 35.66 8.72
C LEU A 54 -34.17 36.40 8.86
N GLN A 55 -33.31 35.89 9.73
CA GLN A 55 -31.97 36.39 9.93
C GLN A 55 -31.25 36.33 8.58
N GLU A 56 -30.73 37.47 8.12
CA GLU A 56 -29.98 37.51 6.88
C GLU A 56 -28.88 36.44 6.92
N PRO A 57 -28.70 35.66 5.85
CA PRO A 57 -27.70 34.61 5.82
C PRO A 57 -26.32 35.22 6.06
N ALA A 58 -25.73 34.89 7.20
CA ALA A 58 -24.41 35.38 7.56
C ALA A 58 -23.39 34.91 6.50
N LEU A 59 -22.72 35.86 5.85
CA LEU A 59 -21.73 35.57 4.80
C LEU A 59 -20.50 34.81 5.33
N ARG A 60 -20.30 34.79 6.64
CA ARG A 60 -19.22 34.06 7.31
C ARG A 60 -19.80 33.03 8.28
N PRO A 61 -19.26 31.81 8.31
CA PRO A 61 -19.65 30.83 9.30
C PRO A 61 -19.31 31.32 10.71
N ARG A 62 -20.16 30.99 11.69
CA ARG A 62 -19.91 31.29 13.11
C ARG A 62 -18.81 30.41 13.70
N LEU A 63 -18.53 29.27 13.07
CA LEU A 63 -17.49 28.34 13.50
C LEU A 63 -16.11 28.82 13.04
N PRO A 64 -15.06 28.70 13.88
CA PRO A 64 -13.68 28.90 13.46
C PRO A 64 -13.31 28.01 12.27
N VAL A 65 -12.39 28.50 11.42
CA VAL A 65 -12.00 27.81 10.19
C VAL A 65 -11.36 26.45 10.48
N GLU A 66 -10.66 26.32 11.60
CA GLU A 66 -9.99 25.11 12.06
C GLU A 66 -11.02 24.01 12.38
N ILE A 67 -12.14 24.37 13.00
CA ILE A 67 -13.21 23.43 13.31
C ILE A 67 -13.88 22.93 12.02
N LEU A 68 -14.13 23.83 11.07
CA LEU A 68 -14.67 23.44 9.77
C LEU A 68 -13.69 22.56 8.99
N ASP A 69 -12.39 22.84 9.10
CA ASP A 69 -11.35 22.03 8.46
C ASP A 69 -11.33 20.59 8.99
N ILE A 70 -11.43 20.44 10.31
CA ILE A 70 -11.55 19.14 10.98
C ILE A 70 -12.83 18.44 10.51
N VAL A 71 -13.99 19.12 10.54
CA VAL A 71 -15.25 18.53 10.06
C VAL A 71 -15.10 18.03 8.62
N PHE A 72 -14.49 18.81 7.74
CA PHE A 72 -14.34 18.46 6.33
C PHE A 72 -13.38 17.30 6.12
N SER A 73 -12.40 17.12 7.00
CA SER A 73 -11.49 15.96 6.96
C SER A 73 -12.19 14.62 7.23
N PHE A 74 -13.37 14.64 7.87
CA PHE A 74 -14.20 13.46 8.10
C PHE A 74 -15.28 13.25 7.01
N LEU A 75 -15.41 14.15 6.05
CA LEU A 75 -16.41 14.04 4.98
C LEU A 75 -15.87 13.24 3.80
N SER A 76 -16.73 12.40 3.22
CA SER A 76 -16.43 11.74 1.95
C SER A 76 -16.32 12.75 0.80
N LEU A 77 -15.61 12.39 -0.27
CA LEU A 77 -15.55 13.22 -1.49
C LEU A 77 -16.94 13.55 -2.07
N ASN A 78 -17.89 12.63 -1.96
CA ASN A 78 -19.26 12.85 -2.43
C ASN A 78 -20.02 13.87 -1.57
N SER A 79 -19.76 13.89 -0.27
CA SER A 79 -20.31 14.88 0.66
C SER A 79 -19.69 16.27 0.50
N LEU A 80 -18.42 16.35 0.08
CA LEU A 80 -17.72 17.61 -0.16
C LEU A 80 -18.17 18.31 -1.45
N LYS A 81 -18.62 17.57 -2.48
CA LYS A 81 -19.02 18.15 -3.78
C LYS A 81 -20.17 19.17 -3.67
N PRO A 82 -21.31 18.89 -2.99
CA PRO A 82 -22.36 19.89 -2.80
C PRO A 82 -21.90 21.15 -2.06
N LEU A 83 -20.90 21.03 -1.18
CA LEU A 83 -20.38 22.18 -0.43
C LEU A 83 -19.65 23.18 -1.33
N LEU A 84 -19.18 22.77 -2.52
CA LEU A 84 -18.59 23.68 -3.51
C LEU A 84 -19.53 24.80 -3.95
N VAL A 85 -20.86 24.58 -3.90
CA VAL A 85 -21.85 25.57 -4.33
C VAL A 85 -22.48 26.36 -3.19
N ALA A 86 -22.19 26.03 -1.92
CA ALA A 86 -22.81 26.64 -0.76
C ALA A 86 -22.50 28.14 -0.60
N ASN A 87 -21.22 28.49 -0.45
CA ASN A 87 -20.72 29.88 -0.47
C ASN A 87 -19.23 29.90 -0.77
N SER A 88 -18.64 31.08 -1.04
CA SER A 88 -17.23 31.21 -1.46
C SER A 88 -16.23 30.69 -0.42
N PHE A 89 -16.50 30.90 0.87
CA PHE A 89 -15.65 30.44 1.97
C PHE A 89 -15.66 28.90 2.07
N ILE A 90 -16.84 28.32 2.15
CA ILE A 90 -17.05 26.86 2.21
C ILE A 90 -16.55 26.19 0.94
N SER A 91 -16.76 26.81 -0.23
CA SER A 91 -16.25 26.33 -1.52
C SER A 91 -14.72 26.29 -1.53
N THR A 92 -14.05 27.28 -0.96
CA THR A 92 -12.58 27.32 -0.84
C THR A 92 -12.06 26.19 0.04
N LEU A 93 -12.67 25.96 1.20
CA LEU A 93 -12.31 24.85 2.10
C LEU A 93 -12.58 23.49 1.44
N SER A 94 -13.75 23.33 0.82
CA SER A 94 -14.15 22.09 0.14
C SER A 94 -13.19 21.78 -1.01
N THR A 95 -12.83 22.78 -1.82
CA THR A 95 -11.86 22.65 -2.91
C THR A 95 -10.50 22.20 -2.38
N ARG A 96 -10.03 22.79 -1.26
CA ARG A 96 -8.78 22.38 -0.62
C ARG A 96 -8.80 20.90 -0.26
N HIS A 97 -9.87 20.41 0.38
CA HIS A 97 -10.00 19.00 0.77
C HIS A 97 -10.12 18.05 -0.42
N ILE A 98 -10.96 18.39 -1.41
CA ILE A 98 -11.16 17.57 -2.62
C ILE A 98 -9.85 17.36 -3.38
N TYR A 99 -8.99 18.38 -3.46
CA TYR A 99 -7.72 18.31 -4.18
C TYR A 99 -6.51 17.99 -3.28
N HIS A 100 -6.68 17.87 -1.96
CA HIS A 100 -5.56 17.58 -1.05
C HIS A 100 -5.00 16.18 -1.29
N THR A 101 -5.89 15.20 -1.30
CA THR A 101 -5.60 13.78 -1.54
C THR A 101 -6.39 13.33 -2.74
N VAL A 102 -5.69 13.10 -3.85
CA VAL A 102 -6.30 12.74 -5.13
C VAL A 102 -5.93 11.31 -5.46
N GLU A 103 -6.94 10.48 -5.66
CA GLU A 103 -6.82 9.12 -6.17
C GLU A 103 -7.66 8.98 -7.44
N VAL A 104 -6.99 8.58 -8.53
CA VAL A 104 -7.65 8.38 -9.82
C VAL A 104 -7.07 7.14 -10.49
N ASP A 105 -7.94 6.21 -10.84
CA ASP A 105 -7.64 4.86 -11.34
C ASP A 105 -8.18 4.61 -12.77
N ARG A 106 -9.18 5.37 -13.20
CA ARG A 106 -9.74 5.27 -14.56
C ARG A 106 -8.97 6.19 -15.53
N PRO A 107 -8.43 5.68 -16.65
CA PRO A 107 -7.64 6.48 -17.60
C PRO A 107 -8.31 7.79 -18.05
N ALA A 108 -9.60 7.75 -18.41
CA ALA A 108 -10.35 8.93 -18.81
C ALA A 108 -10.46 9.97 -17.67
N SER A 109 -10.66 9.50 -16.44
CA SER A 109 -10.69 10.37 -15.25
C SER A 109 -9.33 10.97 -14.96
N ILE A 110 -8.24 10.21 -15.16
CA ILE A 110 -6.85 10.72 -15.00
C ILE A 110 -6.63 11.86 -15.98
N VAL A 111 -6.91 11.66 -17.27
CA VAL A 111 -6.74 12.71 -18.29
C VAL A 111 -7.59 13.94 -17.95
N LYS A 112 -8.85 13.75 -17.59
CA LYS A 112 -9.74 14.86 -17.18
C LYS A 112 -9.19 15.62 -15.98
N PHE A 113 -8.69 14.91 -14.98
CA PHE A 113 -8.03 15.50 -13.81
C PHE A 113 -6.80 16.30 -14.21
N LEU A 114 -5.88 15.71 -15.00
CA LEU A 114 -4.65 16.37 -15.42
C LEU A 114 -4.96 17.65 -16.22
N CYS A 115 -5.89 17.59 -17.17
CA CYS A 115 -6.37 18.75 -17.92
C CYS A 115 -6.97 19.82 -16.99
N THR A 116 -7.79 19.42 -16.01
CA THR A 116 -8.39 20.35 -15.03
C THR A 116 -7.33 21.07 -14.20
N VAL A 117 -6.31 20.34 -13.74
CA VAL A 117 -5.20 20.90 -12.95
C VAL A 117 -4.36 21.87 -13.78
N LEU A 118 -4.11 21.56 -15.05
CA LEU A 118 -3.41 22.48 -15.96
C LEU A 118 -4.24 23.72 -16.30
N GLY A 119 -5.56 23.56 -16.45
CA GLY A 119 -6.48 24.67 -16.72
C GLY A 119 -6.68 25.63 -15.55
N ASN A 120 -6.29 25.23 -14.34
CA ASN A 120 -6.48 26.04 -13.14
C ASN A 120 -5.19 26.16 -12.30
N PRO A 121 -4.46 27.28 -12.40
CA PRO A 121 -3.13 27.45 -11.79
C PRO A 121 -3.13 27.45 -10.25
N LYS A 122 -4.31 27.50 -9.61
CA LYS A 122 -4.42 27.43 -8.14
C LYS A 122 -4.44 26.00 -7.63
N LEU A 123 -4.96 25.04 -8.41
CA LEU A 123 -5.14 23.65 -7.98
C LEU A 123 -3.83 22.90 -7.71
N PRO A 124 -2.75 23.02 -8.52
CA PRO A 124 -1.51 22.28 -8.27
C PRO A 124 -0.93 22.50 -6.86
N LYS A 125 -1.12 23.69 -6.29
CA LYS A 125 -0.63 24.06 -4.94
C LYS A 125 -1.43 23.42 -3.81
N LEU A 126 -2.60 22.87 -4.09
CA LEU A 126 -3.47 22.21 -3.12
C LEU A 126 -3.14 20.72 -2.98
N ILE A 127 -2.57 20.10 -4.02
CA ILE A 127 -2.28 18.67 -4.08
C ILE A 127 -1.11 18.33 -3.16
N ARG A 128 -1.37 17.46 -2.17
CA ARG A 128 -0.39 16.94 -1.19
C ARG A 128 -0.15 15.46 -1.34
N SER A 129 -1.17 14.71 -1.73
CA SER A 129 -1.09 13.28 -2.03
C SER A 129 -1.72 13.02 -3.39
N LEU A 130 -0.99 12.31 -4.25
CA LEU A 130 -1.44 11.94 -5.59
C LEU A 130 -1.20 10.45 -5.82
N LYS A 131 -2.28 9.70 -6.08
CA LYS A 131 -2.25 8.30 -6.49
C LYS A 131 -2.85 8.17 -7.88
N LEU A 132 -2.03 7.70 -8.82
CA LEU A 132 -2.42 7.45 -10.21
C LEU A 132 -2.17 5.99 -10.54
N CYS A 133 -3.24 5.26 -10.87
CA CYS A 133 -3.17 3.86 -11.29
C CYS A 133 -3.67 3.75 -12.73
N ILE A 134 -2.78 3.50 -13.69
CA ILE A 134 -3.14 3.40 -15.12
C ILE A 134 -3.61 1.98 -15.49
N GLY A 135 -3.34 1.00 -14.61
CA GLY A 135 -3.69 -0.39 -14.82
C GLY A 135 -2.99 -0.98 -16.04
N GLN A 136 -3.75 -1.74 -16.84
CA GLN A 136 -3.26 -2.40 -18.06
C GLN A 136 -3.38 -1.53 -19.33
N SER A 137 -3.80 -0.26 -19.21
CA SER A 137 -3.95 0.59 -20.39
C SER A 137 -2.61 0.96 -21.02
N LEU A 138 -2.60 1.27 -22.33
CA LEU A 138 -1.41 1.65 -23.09
C LEU A 138 -1.43 3.15 -23.39
N PRO A 139 -0.99 4.01 -22.46
CA PRO A 139 -0.97 5.45 -22.66
C PRO A 139 0.05 5.82 -23.75
N ILE A 140 -0.34 6.77 -24.59
CA ILE A 140 0.51 7.36 -25.63
C ILE A 140 1.47 8.41 -25.04
N SER A 141 2.50 8.80 -25.79
CA SER A 141 3.49 9.81 -25.38
C SER A 141 2.88 11.14 -24.86
N ASN A 142 1.77 11.57 -25.47
CA ASN A 142 1.07 12.80 -25.08
C ASN A 142 0.54 12.74 -23.65
N PHE A 143 0.12 11.56 -23.18
CA PHE A 143 -0.31 11.36 -21.80
C PHE A 143 0.84 11.63 -20.83
N TYR A 144 2.02 11.08 -21.09
CA TYR A 144 3.18 11.26 -20.22
C TYR A 144 3.65 12.71 -20.19
N THR A 145 3.60 13.39 -21.33
CA THR A 145 3.87 14.84 -21.40
C THR A 145 2.86 15.63 -20.55
N LEU A 146 1.58 15.27 -20.61
CA LEU A 146 0.52 15.90 -19.80
C LEU A 146 0.78 15.68 -18.30
N LEU A 147 1.08 14.44 -17.91
CA LEU A 147 1.38 14.06 -16.54
C LEU A 147 2.62 14.78 -15.99
N HIS A 148 3.71 14.79 -16.76
CA HIS A 148 4.95 15.50 -16.42
C HIS A 148 4.71 16.98 -16.12
N ARG A 149 3.92 17.65 -16.98
CA ARG A 149 3.56 19.06 -16.78
C ARG A 149 2.81 19.29 -15.48
N VAL A 150 1.88 18.40 -15.13
CA VAL A 150 1.16 18.48 -13.85
C VAL A 150 2.10 18.27 -12.67
N LEU A 151 2.94 17.23 -12.71
CA LEU A 151 3.90 16.92 -11.63
C LEU A 151 4.86 18.08 -11.36
N ARG A 152 5.32 18.79 -12.40
CA ARG A 152 6.16 19.98 -12.24
C ARG A 152 5.45 21.15 -11.55
N LEU A 153 4.13 21.25 -11.69
CA LEU A 153 3.33 22.30 -11.06
C LEU A 153 2.92 21.96 -9.63
N THR A 154 2.87 20.68 -9.26
CA THR A 154 2.50 20.22 -7.91
C THR A 154 3.67 20.33 -6.94
N THR A 155 4.20 21.54 -6.73
CA THR A 155 5.39 21.81 -5.90
C THR A 155 5.21 21.48 -4.42
N ARG A 156 3.97 21.24 -4.01
CA ARG A 156 3.55 20.97 -2.62
C ARG A 156 3.26 19.50 -2.35
N LEU A 157 3.48 18.63 -3.34
CA LEU A 157 3.28 17.20 -3.26
C LEU A 157 4.24 16.58 -2.24
N SER A 158 3.70 15.76 -1.34
CA SER A 158 4.44 15.07 -0.29
C SER A 158 4.27 13.55 -0.33
N ALA A 159 3.23 13.04 -0.99
CA ALA A 159 3.03 11.62 -1.22
C ALA A 159 2.68 11.39 -2.69
N LEU A 160 3.39 10.47 -3.33
CA LEU A 160 3.16 10.13 -4.74
C LEU A 160 3.16 8.62 -4.93
N THR A 161 2.06 8.10 -5.45
CA THR A 161 1.94 6.73 -5.93
C THR A 161 1.64 6.76 -7.41
N ILE A 162 2.51 6.18 -8.23
CA ILE A 162 2.38 6.18 -9.68
C ILE A 162 2.57 4.76 -10.23
N GLU A 163 1.50 4.20 -10.76
CA GLU A 163 1.52 2.88 -11.41
C GLU A 163 1.35 3.07 -12.91
N LEU A 164 2.49 3.06 -13.60
CA LEU A 164 2.61 3.16 -15.05
C LEU A 164 2.87 1.77 -15.68
N PRO A 165 2.46 1.55 -16.94
CA PRO A 165 2.75 0.31 -17.66
C PRO A 165 4.25 0.13 -17.89
N LYS A 166 4.75 -1.06 -17.57
CA LYS A 166 6.19 -1.37 -17.56
C LYS A 166 6.86 -1.16 -18.93
N SER A 167 6.20 -1.54 -20.02
CA SER A 167 6.79 -1.53 -21.37
C SER A 167 7.11 -0.13 -21.91
N HIS A 168 6.44 0.92 -21.42
CA HIS A 168 6.51 2.26 -22.00
C HIS A 168 6.61 3.39 -20.98
N SER A 169 6.95 3.08 -19.72
CA SER A 169 7.12 4.10 -18.68
C SER A 169 8.35 4.97 -18.98
N PRO A 170 8.19 6.29 -19.22
CA PRO A 170 9.32 7.15 -19.50
C PRO A 170 10.15 7.40 -18.24
N LEU A 171 11.47 7.25 -18.36
CA LEU A 171 12.40 7.50 -17.26
C LEU A 171 12.52 9.00 -16.90
N TRP A 172 12.21 9.90 -17.84
CA TRP A 172 12.27 11.36 -17.69
C TRP A 172 11.04 11.97 -16.97
N ILE A 173 10.06 11.16 -16.55
CA ILE A 173 8.78 11.63 -16.00
C ILE A 173 8.91 12.49 -14.73
N PHE A 174 10.08 12.48 -14.09
CA PHE A 174 10.36 13.29 -12.89
C PHE A 174 11.30 14.48 -13.15
N ASP A 175 11.78 14.67 -14.38
CA ASP A 175 12.76 15.70 -14.69
C ASP A 175 12.22 17.09 -14.37
N GLY A 176 12.97 17.86 -13.58
CA GLY A 176 12.59 19.22 -13.19
C GLY A 176 11.39 19.32 -12.24
N CYS A 177 10.97 18.21 -11.61
CA CYS A 177 10.04 18.25 -10.49
C CYS A 177 10.72 18.85 -9.25
N THR A 178 10.00 19.69 -8.49
CA THR A 178 10.57 20.48 -7.37
C THR A 178 9.97 20.15 -6.00
N PHE A 179 8.98 19.25 -5.97
CA PHE A 179 8.36 18.82 -4.73
C PHE A 179 9.30 17.94 -3.90
N ARG A 180 8.97 17.78 -2.61
CA ARG A 180 9.74 17.00 -1.64
C ARG A 180 8.83 15.93 -1.05
N LEU A 181 9.02 14.70 -1.49
CA LEU A 181 8.25 13.56 -1.06
C LEU A 181 8.68 13.07 0.33
N LYS A 182 7.70 12.65 1.10
CA LYS A 182 7.83 11.81 2.29
C LYS A 182 7.51 10.36 1.97
N GLN A 183 6.56 10.14 1.06
CA GLN A 183 6.13 8.83 0.62
C GLN A 183 6.20 8.74 -0.89
N PHE A 184 6.84 7.70 -1.39
CA PHE A 184 6.95 7.46 -2.82
C PHE A 184 6.73 6.00 -3.16
N SER A 185 5.80 5.72 -4.07
CA SER A 185 5.54 4.40 -4.61
C SER A 185 5.51 4.46 -6.13
N SER A 186 6.25 3.58 -6.80
CA SER A 186 6.34 3.58 -8.26
C SER A 186 6.51 2.20 -8.86
N THR A 187 5.94 1.97 -10.05
CA THR A 187 6.21 0.80 -10.90
C THR A 187 7.29 1.06 -11.96
N ILE A 188 7.88 2.25 -11.98
CA ILE A 188 8.93 2.63 -12.92
C ILE A 188 10.17 1.74 -12.69
N ILE A 189 10.82 1.36 -13.79
CA ILE A 189 12.02 0.52 -13.78
C ILE A 189 13.13 1.20 -12.97
N CYS A 190 13.77 0.44 -12.09
CA CYS A 190 14.88 0.92 -11.28
C CYS A 190 16.14 1.04 -12.15
N ARG A 191 16.36 2.24 -12.71
CA ARG A 191 17.57 2.64 -13.45
C ARG A 191 18.12 3.97 -12.96
N ARG A 192 19.29 4.38 -13.48
CA ARG A 192 19.96 5.63 -13.08
C ARG A 192 19.06 6.88 -13.04
N PRO A 193 18.13 7.15 -13.98
CA PRO A 193 17.28 8.34 -13.88
C PRO A 193 16.34 8.34 -12.66
N LEU A 194 15.79 7.17 -12.29
CA LEU A 194 14.99 7.04 -11.09
C LEU A 194 15.85 7.25 -9.83
N ALA A 195 17.06 6.70 -9.82
CA ALA A 195 18.01 6.90 -8.73
C ALA A 195 18.38 8.39 -8.56
N ALA A 196 18.68 9.08 -9.67
CA ALA A 196 18.97 10.52 -9.67
C ALA A 196 17.78 11.34 -9.16
N PHE A 197 16.54 10.97 -9.50
CA PHE A 197 15.37 11.59 -8.90
C PHE A 197 15.30 11.35 -7.39
N LEU A 198 15.48 10.11 -6.92
CA LEU A 198 15.47 9.76 -5.49
C LEU A 198 16.56 10.49 -4.70
N GLU A 199 17.73 10.72 -5.28
CA GLU A 199 18.82 11.54 -4.69
C GLU A 199 18.35 12.97 -4.37
N THR A 200 17.39 13.52 -5.11
CA THR A 200 16.80 14.83 -4.81
C THR A 200 15.80 14.81 -3.65
N GLN A 201 15.42 13.64 -3.13
CA GLN A 201 14.29 13.48 -2.22
C GLN A 201 14.75 13.12 -0.79
N SER A 202 15.45 14.04 -0.13
CA SER A 202 16.02 13.83 1.21
C SER A 202 15.01 13.60 2.35
N HIS A 203 13.71 13.81 2.09
CA HIS A 203 12.65 13.70 3.11
C HIS A 203 11.84 12.39 3.02
N ILE A 204 12.15 11.49 2.08
CA ILE A 204 11.43 10.23 1.94
C ILE A 204 11.67 9.37 3.19
N THR A 205 10.58 9.03 3.87
CA THR A 205 10.53 8.08 4.98
C THR A 205 10.04 6.71 4.52
N ASP A 206 9.19 6.68 3.50
CA ASP A 206 8.54 5.47 2.98
C ASP A 206 8.75 5.35 1.46
N LEU A 207 9.45 4.31 1.05
CA LEU A 207 9.77 4.03 -0.35
C LEU A 207 9.20 2.68 -0.77
N THR A 208 8.42 2.66 -1.85
CA THR A 208 7.94 1.42 -2.49
C THR A 208 8.38 1.37 -3.95
N LEU A 209 9.17 0.37 -4.32
CA LEU A 209 9.62 0.15 -5.69
C LEU A 209 9.05 -1.15 -6.23
N ARG A 210 8.13 -1.05 -7.20
CA ARG A 210 7.49 -2.19 -7.89
C ARG A 210 8.06 -2.47 -9.28
N GLY A 211 9.20 -1.85 -9.58
CA GLY A 211 9.86 -1.94 -10.87
C GLY A 211 10.46 -3.32 -11.08
N TYR A 212 10.20 -3.91 -12.24
CA TYR A 212 10.79 -5.17 -12.66
C TYR A 212 12.18 -4.88 -13.26
N GLN A 213 13.22 -5.60 -12.84
CA GLN A 213 14.47 -5.62 -13.59
C GLN A 213 14.36 -6.65 -14.69
N SER A 214 14.12 -6.20 -15.92
CA SER A 214 13.96 -7.06 -17.09
C SER A 214 15.19 -7.92 -17.39
N ASP A 215 16.35 -7.57 -16.83
CA ASP A 215 17.62 -8.19 -17.18
C ASP A 215 17.82 -9.54 -16.47
N SER A 216 17.05 -9.81 -15.41
CA SER A 216 17.14 -11.04 -14.63
C SER A 216 15.94 -11.98 -14.82
N ILE A 217 15.13 -11.82 -15.88
CA ILE A 217 14.33 -12.97 -16.38
C ILE A 217 15.29 -13.94 -17.06
N PHE A 218 16.16 -14.51 -16.23
CA PHE A 218 16.67 -15.86 -16.36
C PHE A 218 15.42 -16.75 -16.46
N MET A 219 14.89 -16.91 -17.67
CA MET A 219 14.40 -18.22 -18.05
C MET A 219 15.68 -19.08 -18.04
N PRO A 220 15.91 -19.95 -17.04
CA PRO A 220 17.14 -20.75 -16.94
C PRO A 220 17.37 -21.69 -18.14
N PHE A 221 16.41 -21.72 -19.07
CA PHE A 221 16.43 -22.52 -20.28
C PHE A 221 16.92 -21.76 -21.53
N ILE A 222 17.15 -20.44 -21.48
CA ILE A 222 17.64 -19.67 -22.63
C ILE A 222 19.12 -19.31 -22.42
N ASP A 223 19.97 -20.23 -22.86
CA ASP A 223 21.42 -20.10 -23.03
C ASP A 223 21.80 -18.87 -23.89
N PRO A 224 23.02 -18.34 -23.74
CA PRO A 224 23.31 -17.01 -23.24
C PRO A 224 22.53 -15.86 -23.92
N LEU A 225 22.05 -14.93 -23.09
CA LEU A 225 21.45 -13.67 -23.55
C LEU A 225 22.40 -12.95 -24.52
N PRO A 226 21.93 -12.52 -25.69
CA PRO A 226 22.78 -11.82 -26.65
C PRO A 226 23.34 -10.53 -26.01
N PRO A 227 24.59 -10.12 -26.30
CA PRO A 227 25.22 -8.94 -25.69
C PRO A 227 24.41 -7.63 -25.85
N SER A 228 23.54 -7.54 -26.85
CA SER A 228 22.63 -6.43 -27.06
C SER A 228 21.52 -6.30 -26.00
N MET A 229 21.28 -7.35 -25.21
CA MET A 229 20.35 -7.34 -24.09
C MET A 229 21.02 -7.04 -22.75
N LEU A 230 22.36 -6.97 -22.70
CA LEU A 230 23.07 -6.52 -21.51
C LEU A 230 22.89 -5.02 -21.36
N VAL A 231 22.29 -4.60 -20.23
CA VAL A 231 22.17 -3.19 -19.91
C VAL A 231 23.57 -2.62 -19.66
N PRO A 232 23.94 -1.49 -20.28
CA PRO A 232 25.22 -0.85 -20.03
C PRO A 232 25.36 -0.53 -18.55
N SER A 233 26.55 -0.76 -17.98
CA SER A 233 26.82 -0.50 -16.56
C SER A 233 26.50 0.96 -16.14
N SER A 234 26.51 1.90 -17.08
CA SER A 234 26.13 3.31 -16.85
C SER A 234 24.66 3.52 -16.48
N ASP A 235 23.78 2.59 -16.85
CA ASP A 235 22.33 2.68 -16.60
C ASP A 235 21.91 1.97 -15.30
N MET A 236 22.86 1.36 -14.59
CA MET A 236 22.62 0.69 -13.33
C MET A 236 22.00 1.64 -12.30
N PHE A 237 21.09 1.09 -11.51
CA PHE A 237 20.49 1.81 -10.39
C PHE A 237 21.49 1.90 -9.25
N ILE A 238 22.15 3.05 -9.15
CA ILE A 238 23.10 3.38 -8.10
C ILE A 238 22.61 4.66 -7.43
N LEU A 239 22.48 4.61 -6.10
CA LEU A 239 22.14 5.76 -5.27
C LEU A 239 23.38 6.25 -4.53
N ALA A 240 23.56 7.56 -4.46
CA ALA A 240 24.56 8.17 -3.59
C ALA A 240 24.34 7.78 -2.11
N PRO A 241 25.41 7.63 -1.31
CA PRO A 241 25.29 7.32 0.12
C PRO A 241 24.46 8.34 0.91
N GLU A 242 24.48 9.61 0.51
CA GLU A 242 23.74 10.70 1.16
C GLU A 242 22.26 10.75 0.74
N ALA A 243 21.85 9.96 -0.24
CA ALA A 243 20.46 9.89 -0.68
C ALA A 243 19.58 9.28 0.43
N LEU A 244 18.34 9.77 0.56
CA LEU A 244 17.32 9.19 1.45
C LEU A 244 17.77 9.03 2.92
N PRO A 245 18.35 10.05 3.57
CA PRO A 245 18.99 9.94 4.90
C PRO A 245 18.02 9.62 6.05
N VAL A 246 16.71 9.75 5.82
CA VAL A 246 15.65 9.49 6.82
C VAL A 246 14.72 8.34 6.41
N LEU A 247 15.17 7.49 5.48
CA LEU A 247 14.41 6.34 5.01
C LEU A 247 14.20 5.34 6.15
N LYS A 248 12.94 5.12 6.54
CA LYS A 248 12.57 4.18 7.60
C LYS A 248 11.93 2.90 7.09
N SER A 249 11.18 3.01 6.01
CA SER A 249 10.39 1.93 5.43
C SER A 249 10.73 1.74 3.96
N PHE A 250 11.11 0.53 3.60
CA PHE A 250 11.39 0.14 2.23
C PHE A 250 10.60 -1.10 1.84
N ASN A 251 9.79 -0.98 0.79
CA ASN A 251 9.07 -2.08 0.18
C ASN A 251 9.53 -2.25 -1.26
N ALA A 252 9.93 -3.46 -1.61
CA ALA A 252 10.33 -3.80 -2.96
C ALA A 252 9.44 -4.91 -3.49
N VAL A 253 9.01 -4.79 -4.74
CA VAL A 253 8.24 -5.81 -5.46
C VAL A 253 9.01 -6.09 -6.75
N HIS A 254 9.59 -7.28 -6.83
CA HIS A 254 10.53 -7.73 -7.87
C HIS A 254 11.88 -6.99 -7.91
N ALA A 255 12.40 -6.55 -6.78
CA ALA A 255 13.77 -6.06 -6.69
C ALA A 255 14.76 -7.21 -6.46
N ASP A 256 15.93 -7.12 -7.10
CA ASP A 256 17.06 -8.00 -6.83
C ASP A 256 17.87 -7.53 -5.61
N ALA A 257 18.88 -8.31 -5.23
CA ALA A 257 19.77 -7.96 -4.13
C ALA A 257 20.52 -6.63 -4.38
N CYS A 258 20.86 -6.30 -5.63
CA CYS A 258 21.59 -5.08 -5.96
C CYS A 258 20.75 -3.83 -5.69
N ILE A 259 19.46 -3.83 -6.06
CA ILE A 259 18.53 -2.74 -5.75
C ILE A 259 18.32 -2.63 -4.25
N VAL A 260 18.10 -3.75 -3.56
CA VAL A 260 17.94 -3.76 -2.10
C VAL A 260 19.17 -3.15 -1.44
N GLN A 261 20.37 -3.56 -1.85
CA GLN A 261 21.62 -3.01 -1.36
C GLN A 261 21.72 -1.51 -1.65
N ALA A 262 21.50 -1.09 -2.90
CA ALA A 262 21.61 0.30 -3.32
C ALA A 262 20.68 1.22 -2.51
N VAL A 263 19.51 0.72 -2.08
CA VAL A 263 18.53 1.47 -1.26
C VAL A 263 18.80 1.36 0.24
N VAL A 264 19.27 0.23 0.76
CA VAL A 264 19.40 0.01 2.21
C VAL A 264 20.76 0.45 2.76
N GLN A 265 21.83 0.31 1.97
CA GLN A 265 23.20 0.54 2.44
C GLN A 265 23.38 1.90 3.12
N ASP A 266 23.84 1.87 4.38
CA ASP A 266 24.12 3.01 5.26
C ASP A 266 22.90 3.88 5.63
N ARG A 267 21.68 3.44 5.31
CA ARG A 267 20.43 4.18 5.59
C ARG A 267 19.67 3.57 6.77
N PRO A 268 18.93 4.36 7.56
CA PRO A 268 18.33 3.90 8.82
C PRO A 268 17.00 3.15 8.60
N VAL A 269 17.02 2.11 7.77
CA VAL A 269 15.83 1.34 7.39
C VAL A 269 15.46 0.38 8.52
N GLU A 270 14.26 0.54 9.08
CA GLU A 270 13.73 -0.27 10.19
C GLU A 270 12.66 -1.26 9.74
N ILE A 271 11.99 -0.99 8.62
CA ILE A 271 10.89 -1.79 8.07
C ILE A 271 11.22 -2.17 6.64
N VAL A 272 11.27 -3.47 6.37
CA VAL A 272 11.57 -3.99 5.03
C VAL A 272 10.51 -4.99 4.58
N SER A 273 10.06 -4.88 3.33
CA SER A 273 9.23 -5.87 2.65
C SER A 273 9.86 -6.21 1.31
N ILE A 274 10.30 -7.45 1.09
CA ILE A 274 10.94 -7.87 -0.16
C ILE A 274 10.50 -9.26 -0.61
N PRO A 275 10.50 -9.55 -1.92
CA PRO A 275 10.48 -10.91 -2.40
C PRO A 275 11.87 -11.55 -2.25
N LEU A 276 11.93 -12.85 -2.01
CA LEU A 276 13.14 -13.65 -2.16
C LEU A 276 12.98 -14.57 -3.37
N PHE A 277 13.93 -14.52 -4.28
CA PHE A 277 14.00 -15.42 -5.43
C PHE A 277 15.10 -16.47 -5.19
N PRO A 278 15.01 -17.64 -5.85
CA PRO A 278 16.08 -18.64 -5.83
C PRO A 278 17.43 -18.00 -6.17
N GLU A 279 18.52 -18.52 -5.60
CA GLU A 279 19.92 -18.10 -5.81
C GLU A 279 20.28 -16.71 -5.25
N MET A 280 19.34 -15.78 -5.17
CA MET A 280 19.55 -14.41 -4.70
C MET A 280 19.06 -14.16 -3.27
N SER A 281 18.42 -15.16 -2.64
CA SER A 281 17.80 -15.04 -1.33
C SER A 281 18.80 -14.58 -0.26
N ILE A 282 19.95 -15.25 -0.16
CA ILE A 282 21.00 -14.90 0.81
C ILE A 282 21.59 -13.51 0.53
N ALA A 283 21.89 -13.20 -0.73
CA ALA A 283 22.43 -11.89 -1.11
C ALA A 283 21.46 -10.74 -0.77
N ALA A 284 20.14 -10.94 -0.96
CA ALA A 284 19.14 -9.96 -0.58
C ALA A 284 19.04 -9.78 0.94
N LEU A 285 19.16 -10.85 1.73
CA LEU A 285 19.21 -10.74 3.19
C LEU A 285 20.49 -10.05 3.67
N ASP A 286 21.64 -10.34 3.06
CA ASP A 286 22.91 -9.66 3.36
C ASP A 286 22.85 -8.17 2.99
N ALA A 287 22.17 -7.82 1.90
CA ALA A 287 21.93 -6.42 1.53
C ALA A 287 21.10 -5.66 2.58
N ILE A 288 20.12 -6.31 3.23
CA ILE A 288 19.33 -5.67 4.29
C ILE A 288 20.19 -5.37 5.53
N LEU A 289 21.16 -6.23 5.85
CA LEU A 289 22.08 -6.02 6.97
C LEU A 289 22.93 -4.76 6.83
N MET A 290 23.04 -4.21 5.63
CA MET A 290 23.79 -2.98 5.38
C MET A 290 23.06 -1.71 5.87
N SER A 291 21.86 -1.85 6.45
CA SER A 291 21.14 -0.75 7.11
C SER A 291 21.96 -0.18 8.28
N SER A 292 21.92 1.14 8.46
CA SER A 292 22.55 1.80 9.62
C SER A 292 21.69 1.76 10.89
N ALA A 293 20.44 1.29 10.79
CA ALA A 293 19.54 1.07 11.92
C ALA A 293 19.17 -0.42 12.06
N PRO A 294 18.92 -0.91 13.28
CA PRO A 294 18.47 -2.28 13.47
C PRO A 294 17.09 -2.49 12.86
N LEU A 295 16.95 -3.58 12.11
CA LEU A 295 15.69 -3.95 11.46
C LEU A 295 14.67 -4.43 12.50
N LYS A 296 13.50 -3.77 12.55
CA LYS A 296 12.42 -4.09 13.49
C LYS A 296 11.31 -4.92 12.87
N ARG A 297 11.01 -4.71 11.59
CA ARG A 297 9.93 -5.44 10.90
C ARG A 297 10.38 -5.92 9.53
N LEU A 298 10.15 -7.20 9.26
CA LEU A 298 10.55 -7.84 8.02
C LEU A 298 9.37 -8.63 7.46
N SER A 299 9.00 -8.33 6.22
CA SER A 299 8.01 -9.08 5.43
C SER A 299 8.71 -9.70 4.22
N ILE A 300 8.64 -11.02 4.09
CA ILE A 300 9.26 -11.77 3.00
C ILE A 300 8.18 -12.54 2.26
N ILE A 301 8.20 -12.42 0.94
CA ILE A 301 7.47 -13.31 0.04
C ILE A 301 8.51 -14.18 -0.67
N SER A 302 8.65 -15.43 -0.26
CA SER A 302 9.64 -16.34 -0.81
C SER A 302 9.09 -17.12 -2.00
N PHE A 303 9.80 -17.04 -3.12
CA PHE A 303 9.68 -17.90 -4.31
C PHE A 303 10.79 -18.97 -4.32
N ASP A 304 11.61 -19.05 -3.28
CA ASP A 304 12.66 -20.06 -3.16
C ASP A 304 12.02 -21.41 -2.79
N PRO A 305 12.21 -22.49 -3.59
CA PRO A 305 11.72 -23.82 -3.27
C PRO A 305 12.53 -24.48 -2.13
N ALA A 306 13.63 -23.87 -1.67
CA ALA A 306 14.44 -24.41 -0.59
C ALA A 306 13.64 -24.58 0.73
N PRO A 307 14.05 -25.53 1.60
CA PRO A 307 13.35 -25.80 2.85
C PRO A 307 13.25 -24.56 3.77
N PRO A 308 12.09 -24.32 4.41
CA PRO A 308 11.90 -23.19 5.32
C PRO A 308 12.95 -23.10 6.45
N ALA A 309 13.49 -24.23 6.89
CA ALA A 309 14.51 -24.28 7.94
C ALA A 309 15.76 -23.44 7.59
N LEU A 310 16.20 -23.47 6.34
CA LEU A 310 17.36 -22.69 5.88
C LEU A 310 17.07 -21.18 5.94
N LEU A 311 15.84 -20.78 5.61
CA LEU A 311 15.43 -19.39 5.70
C LEU A 311 15.35 -18.92 7.16
N PHE A 312 14.74 -19.71 8.05
CA PHE A 312 14.70 -19.39 9.48
C PHE A 312 16.10 -19.26 10.09
N GLU A 313 17.01 -20.17 9.75
CA GLU A 313 18.40 -20.11 10.21
C GLU A 313 19.09 -18.84 9.70
N ALA A 314 18.94 -18.56 8.39
CA ALA A 314 19.50 -17.38 7.76
C ALA A 314 18.98 -16.08 8.38
N LEU A 315 17.69 -16.01 8.74
CA LEU A 315 17.06 -14.86 9.37
C LEU A 315 17.48 -14.71 10.84
N ALA A 316 17.44 -15.79 11.61
CA ALA A 316 17.83 -15.83 13.02
C ALA A 316 19.27 -15.38 13.25
N LYS A 317 20.17 -15.76 12.33
CA LYS A 317 21.58 -15.35 12.37
C LYS A 317 21.80 -13.86 12.10
N ARG A 318 20.87 -13.22 11.37
CA ARG A 318 21.04 -11.86 10.82
C ARG A 318 20.26 -10.79 11.59
N PHE A 319 19.05 -11.12 12.05
CA PHE A 319 18.10 -10.11 12.54
C PHE A 319 17.65 -10.39 13.97
N ASP A 320 18.59 -10.37 14.92
CA ASP A 320 18.33 -10.66 16.33
C ASP A 320 17.44 -9.63 17.05
N GLN A 321 17.35 -8.41 16.48
CA GLN A 321 16.51 -7.28 16.95
C GLN A 321 15.13 -7.21 16.31
N LEU A 322 14.74 -8.22 15.53
CA LEU A 322 13.45 -8.22 14.84
C LEU A 322 12.28 -8.30 15.83
N GLU A 323 11.30 -7.42 15.69
CA GLU A 323 10.08 -7.39 16.50
C GLU A 323 8.89 -8.06 15.81
N ALA A 324 8.84 -8.00 14.47
CA ALA A 324 7.80 -8.62 13.68
C ALA A 324 8.38 -9.29 12.42
N LEU A 325 8.01 -10.55 12.20
CA LEU A 325 8.39 -11.34 11.06
C LEU A 325 7.14 -11.83 10.32
N HIS A 326 7.04 -11.52 9.04
CA HIS A 326 6.00 -12.02 8.16
C HIS A 326 6.64 -12.80 7.01
N LEU A 327 6.35 -14.08 6.93
CA LEU A 327 6.87 -15.00 5.92
C LEU A 327 5.70 -15.57 5.12
N VAL A 328 5.76 -15.41 3.80
CA VAL A 328 4.85 -16.04 2.85
C VAL A 328 5.67 -16.92 1.92
N MET A 329 5.54 -18.24 2.04
CA MET A 329 6.24 -19.22 1.23
C MET A 329 5.31 -19.68 0.09
N LEU A 330 5.65 -19.33 -1.15
CA LEU A 330 4.81 -19.65 -2.31
C LEU A 330 5.21 -20.94 -3.02
N MET A 331 6.48 -21.37 -2.90
CA MET A 331 7.03 -22.50 -3.66
C MET A 331 7.64 -23.61 -2.78
N ALA A 332 7.80 -23.38 -1.48
CA ALA A 332 8.35 -24.36 -0.57
C ALA A 332 7.23 -25.17 0.10
N GLU A 333 7.42 -26.48 0.16
CA GLU A 333 6.59 -27.36 0.97
C GLU A 333 6.92 -27.18 2.45
N TYR A 334 5.94 -27.42 3.32
CA TYR A 334 6.13 -27.46 4.76
C TYR A 334 5.52 -28.73 5.33
N SER A 335 6.07 -29.17 6.46
CA SER A 335 5.51 -30.22 7.30
C SER A 335 5.50 -29.75 8.75
N ASP A 336 4.66 -30.37 9.58
CA ASP A 336 4.57 -30.06 11.00
C ASP A 336 5.91 -30.29 11.72
N GLU A 337 6.70 -31.28 11.28
CA GLU A 337 8.03 -31.54 11.81
C GLU A 337 9.00 -30.40 11.49
N ILE A 338 8.98 -29.89 10.25
CA ILE A 338 9.83 -28.76 9.84
C ILE A 338 9.46 -27.51 10.65
N LEU A 339 8.16 -27.26 10.83
CA LEU A 339 7.68 -26.15 11.65
C LEU A 339 8.10 -26.34 13.11
N ALA A 340 7.91 -27.52 13.70
CA ALA A 340 8.33 -27.80 15.07
C ALA A 340 9.85 -27.60 15.27
N GLN A 341 10.67 -28.06 14.31
CA GLN A 341 12.13 -27.89 14.34
C GLN A 341 12.55 -26.42 14.26
N SER A 342 11.82 -25.59 13.50
CA SER A 342 12.10 -24.15 13.41
C SER A 342 11.95 -23.43 14.76
N GLY A 343 11.22 -23.99 15.72
CA GLY A 343 11.13 -23.46 17.08
C GLY A 343 12.50 -23.22 17.73
N VAL A 344 13.45 -24.14 17.56
CA VAL A 344 14.81 -24.00 18.10
C VAL A 344 15.52 -22.78 17.48
N LEU A 345 15.34 -22.56 16.18
CA LEU A 345 15.91 -21.41 15.46
C LEU A 345 15.28 -20.10 15.94
N LEU A 346 13.99 -20.10 16.29
CA LEU A 346 13.29 -18.93 16.81
C LEU A 346 13.82 -18.44 18.15
N SER A 347 14.45 -19.31 18.94
CA SER A 347 15.06 -18.93 20.23
C SER A 347 16.17 -17.89 20.12
N ASN A 348 16.73 -17.70 18.92
CA ASN A 348 17.74 -16.68 18.64
C ASN A 348 17.15 -15.26 18.55
N PHE A 349 15.84 -15.12 18.31
CA PHE A 349 15.19 -13.81 18.29
C PHE A 349 14.79 -13.40 19.70
N LYS A 350 15.43 -12.34 20.22
CA LYS A 350 15.21 -11.87 21.59
C LYS A 350 14.01 -10.93 21.72
N PHE A 351 13.63 -10.29 20.62
CA PHE A 351 12.63 -9.22 20.60
C PHE A 351 11.41 -9.55 19.73
N LEU A 352 11.36 -10.74 19.13
CA LEU A 352 10.30 -11.11 18.20
C LEU A 352 8.98 -11.29 18.95
N LYS A 353 8.04 -10.41 18.67
CA LYS A 353 6.70 -10.38 19.29
C LYS A 353 5.63 -10.95 18.37
N TYR A 354 5.79 -10.77 17.06
CA TYR A 354 4.80 -11.15 16.07
C TYR A 354 5.45 -12.01 15.01
N ILE A 355 4.88 -13.18 14.75
CA ILE A 355 5.27 -14.01 13.62
C ILE A 355 4.04 -14.45 12.83
N THR A 356 4.12 -14.30 11.53
CA THR A 356 3.15 -14.85 10.58
C THR A 356 3.92 -15.70 9.59
N PHE A 357 3.56 -16.97 9.49
CA PHE A 357 4.11 -17.92 8.54
C PHE A 357 2.95 -18.49 7.72
N MET A 358 2.89 -18.10 6.45
CA MET A 358 1.91 -18.59 5.49
C MET A 358 2.62 -19.45 4.44
N ALA A 359 2.08 -20.61 4.14
CA ALA A 359 2.59 -21.49 3.10
C ALA A 359 1.44 -22.23 2.42
N ALA A 360 1.60 -22.58 1.15
CA ALA A 360 0.59 -23.38 0.45
C ALA A 360 0.54 -24.79 1.06
N THR A 361 -0.65 -25.28 1.41
CA THR A 361 -0.84 -26.66 1.85
C THR A 361 -0.46 -27.59 0.69
N PRO A 362 0.40 -28.60 0.91
CA PRO A 362 0.75 -29.54 -0.14
C PRO A 362 -0.52 -30.19 -0.69
N PRO A 363 -0.65 -30.33 -2.02
CA PRO A 363 -1.85 -30.95 -2.59
C PRO A 363 -1.95 -32.38 -2.07
N VAL A 364 -3.01 -32.68 -1.33
CA VAL A 364 -3.34 -34.04 -0.90
C VAL A 364 -3.45 -34.88 -2.17
N THR A 365 -2.44 -35.71 -2.46
CA THR A 365 -2.41 -36.45 -3.72
C THR A 365 -3.59 -37.44 -3.74
N PRO A 366 -4.62 -37.22 -4.58
CA PRO A 366 -5.84 -38.01 -4.48
C PRO A 366 -5.70 -39.44 -5.02
N PHE A 367 -4.50 -39.84 -5.45
CA PHE A 367 -4.26 -41.05 -6.23
C PHE A 367 -3.47 -42.16 -5.52
N ALA A 368 -3.11 -41.98 -4.23
CA ALA A 368 -2.62 -43.09 -3.41
C ALA A 368 -3.75 -43.96 -2.83
N GLN A 369 -4.94 -43.98 -3.45
CA GLN A 369 -5.94 -45.02 -3.25
C GLN A 369 -5.50 -46.32 -3.95
N THR A 370 -4.37 -46.88 -3.53
CA THR A 370 -4.01 -48.24 -3.92
C THR A 370 -4.79 -49.23 -3.07
N HIS A 371 -5.81 -49.78 -3.74
CA HIS A 371 -6.55 -51.00 -3.47
C HIS A 371 -7.78 -50.94 -2.54
N PRO A 372 -8.98 -51.28 -3.07
CA PRO A 372 -10.14 -51.59 -2.26
C PRO A 372 -9.89 -52.93 -1.55
N SER A 373 -9.39 -52.89 -0.31
CA SER A 373 -9.52 -54.03 0.59
C SER A 373 -10.97 -54.12 1.03
N LEU A 374 -11.59 -55.25 0.70
CA LEU A 374 -13.00 -55.54 0.98
C LEU A 374 -13.29 -55.49 2.49
N ALA A 375 -14.25 -54.63 2.83
CA ALA A 375 -15.23 -54.77 3.92
C ALA A 375 -14.72 -54.82 5.38
N THR A 376 -14.82 -53.68 6.07
CA THR A 376 -15.49 -53.63 7.40
C THR A 376 -16.12 -52.24 7.62
N PRO A 377 -17.45 -52.12 7.74
CA PRO A 377 -18.14 -50.87 7.97
C PRO A 377 -18.27 -50.62 9.48
N THR A 378 -17.33 -49.90 10.09
CA THR A 378 -17.47 -49.44 11.48
C THR A 378 -16.85 -48.06 11.65
N ALA A 379 -17.70 -47.13 12.13
CA ALA A 379 -17.41 -45.80 12.67
C ALA A 379 -16.85 -44.75 11.69
N ILE A 380 -17.74 -43.82 11.35
CA ILE A 380 -17.58 -42.62 10.54
C ILE A 380 -17.51 -41.45 11.55
N ASP A 381 -16.64 -40.45 11.33
CA ASP A 381 -16.57 -39.11 11.97
C ASP A 381 -15.39 -38.74 12.91
N SER A 382 -14.29 -39.49 13.03
CA SER A 382 -13.16 -39.09 13.93
C SER A 382 -11.99 -38.32 13.29
N ASP A 383 -11.86 -38.30 11.96
CA ASP A 383 -10.57 -37.95 11.34
C ASP A 383 -10.35 -36.43 11.17
N ALA A 384 -11.38 -35.60 11.38
CA ALA A 384 -11.27 -34.15 11.29
C ALA A 384 -10.62 -33.50 12.53
N GLU A 385 -10.65 -34.16 13.69
CA GLU A 385 -10.10 -33.60 14.94
C GLU A 385 -8.57 -33.80 15.06
N GLU A 386 -7.99 -34.83 14.44
CA GLU A 386 -6.54 -35.11 14.59
C GLU A 386 -5.67 -34.03 13.94
N GLU A 387 -6.03 -33.51 12.76
CA GLU A 387 -5.24 -32.49 12.05
C GLU A 387 -5.25 -31.11 12.72
N GLU A 388 -6.23 -30.82 13.57
CA GLU A 388 -6.34 -29.55 14.30
C GLU A 388 -5.33 -29.46 15.44
N THR A 389 -4.93 -30.62 15.99
CA THR A 389 -4.03 -30.69 17.16
C THR A 389 -2.57 -30.32 16.84
N ASN A 390 -2.15 -30.35 15.57
CA ASN A 390 -0.74 -30.22 15.22
C ASN A 390 -0.23 -28.77 15.21
N GLU A 391 -0.90 -27.83 14.54
CA GLU A 391 -0.45 -26.42 14.51
C GLU A 391 -0.49 -25.77 15.89
N ALA A 392 -1.48 -26.17 16.68
CA ALA A 392 -1.53 -25.88 18.10
C ALA A 392 -0.20 -26.30 18.78
N ASN A 393 0.23 -27.56 18.68
CA ASN A 393 1.48 -28.01 19.28
C ASN A 393 2.71 -27.25 18.77
N VAL A 394 2.74 -26.89 17.48
CA VAL A 394 3.78 -26.04 16.88
C VAL A 394 3.79 -24.65 17.53
N ALA A 395 2.65 -23.98 17.67
CA ALA A 395 2.57 -22.66 18.31
C ALA A 395 3.05 -22.70 19.77
N LYS A 396 2.68 -23.75 20.53
CA LYS A 396 3.22 -24.04 21.89
C LYS A 396 4.74 -24.13 21.87
N ALA A 397 5.29 -24.92 20.94
CA ALA A 397 6.73 -25.15 20.83
C ALA A 397 7.47 -23.86 20.47
N TRP A 398 6.96 -23.08 19.53
CA TRP A 398 7.51 -21.79 19.13
C TRP A 398 7.51 -20.79 20.29
N HIS A 399 6.40 -20.67 21.01
CA HIS A 399 6.33 -19.77 22.17
C HIS A 399 7.29 -20.19 23.31
N ARG A 400 7.40 -21.50 23.59
CA ARG A 400 8.38 -22.00 24.58
C ARG A 400 9.81 -21.68 24.20
N ALA A 401 10.14 -21.79 22.91
CA ALA A 401 11.49 -21.51 22.43
C ALA A 401 11.78 -20.00 22.30
N CYS A 402 10.77 -19.18 21.98
CA CYS A 402 10.86 -17.73 21.88
C CYS A 402 9.78 -17.05 22.75
N PRO A 403 10.04 -16.88 24.07
CA PRO A 403 9.04 -16.37 25.02
C PRO A 403 8.58 -14.93 24.77
N SER A 404 9.28 -14.17 23.93
CA SER A 404 8.86 -12.82 23.53
C SER A 404 7.66 -12.83 22.57
N LEU A 405 7.35 -13.97 21.92
CA LEU A 405 6.24 -14.10 20.99
C LEU A 405 4.90 -13.91 21.69
N ARG A 406 4.12 -12.97 21.17
CA ARG A 406 2.77 -12.61 21.61
C ARG A 406 1.69 -13.05 20.62
N THR A 407 2.02 -13.06 19.34
CA THR A 407 1.09 -13.48 18.28
C THR A 407 1.81 -14.37 17.29
N ILE A 408 1.21 -15.53 17.02
CA ILE A 408 1.66 -16.49 16.02
C ILE A 408 0.50 -16.69 15.04
N ILE A 409 0.80 -16.71 13.75
CA ILE A 409 -0.12 -17.12 12.68
C ILE A 409 0.62 -18.16 11.84
N LEU A 410 0.01 -19.32 11.66
CA LEU A 410 0.53 -20.49 10.94
C LEU A 410 -0.25 -20.70 9.63
N PRO A 411 0.17 -21.61 8.74
CA PRO A 411 -0.38 -21.73 7.40
C PRO A 411 -1.90 -21.94 7.29
N LYS A 412 -2.57 -22.61 8.24
CA LYS A 412 -4.04 -22.74 8.22
C LYS A 412 -4.77 -21.42 8.58
N GLY A 413 -4.04 -20.34 8.84
CA GLY A 413 -4.59 -19.00 9.09
C GLY A 413 -5.16 -18.80 10.49
N LYS A 414 -5.07 -19.81 11.36
CA LYS A 414 -5.40 -19.67 12.78
C LYS A 414 -4.46 -18.68 13.45
N VAL A 415 -4.99 -17.98 14.44
CA VAL A 415 -4.26 -16.94 15.18
C VAL A 415 -4.17 -17.34 16.64
N TRP A 416 -2.94 -17.38 17.14
CA TRP A 416 -2.62 -17.71 18.52
C TRP A 416 -2.15 -16.47 19.26
N PHE A 417 -2.79 -16.15 20.37
CA PHE A 417 -2.40 -15.05 21.24
C PHE A 417 -1.85 -15.58 22.57
N GLN A 418 -0.75 -14.97 23.02
CA GLN A 418 -0.35 -15.09 24.41
C GLN A 418 -1.40 -14.37 25.26
N SER A 419 -2.07 -15.11 26.14
CA SER A 419 -2.89 -14.48 27.16
C SER A 419 -1.97 -13.59 27.98
N SER A 420 -2.16 -12.27 27.92
CA SER A 420 -1.53 -11.39 28.90
C SER A 420 -1.90 -11.97 30.26
N PRO A 421 -0.96 -12.14 31.20
CA PRO A 421 -1.31 -12.56 32.54
C PRO A 421 -2.35 -11.55 33.01
N GLU A 422 -3.63 -11.94 32.94
CA GLU A 422 -4.74 -11.14 33.43
C GLU A 422 -4.33 -10.85 34.84
N GLY A 423 -4.06 -9.56 35.09
CA GLY A 423 -3.28 -9.15 36.24
C GLY A 423 -3.75 -9.91 37.46
N GLU A 424 -2.80 -10.37 38.29
CA GLU A 424 -3.08 -10.71 39.68
C GLU A 424 -4.11 -9.70 40.16
N GLN A 425 -5.37 -10.15 40.23
CA GLN A 425 -6.44 -9.36 40.75
C GLN A 425 -6.04 -9.20 42.19
N THR A 426 -5.39 -8.08 42.50
CA THR A 426 -5.19 -7.65 43.87
C THR A 426 -6.60 -7.62 44.43
N PRO A 427 -6.95 -8.45 45.43
CA PRO A 427 -8.31 -8.53 45.93
C PRO A 427 -8.58 -7.23 46.68
N GLY A 428 -9.10 -6.23 45.97
CA GLY A 428 -9.29 -4.91 46.54
C GLY A 428 -9.72 -3.86 45.53
N THR A 429 -11.00 -3.52 45.63
CA THR A 429 -11.64 -2.30 45.08
C THR A 429 -12.15 -2.39 43.65
N SER A 430 -13.33 -3.01 43.53
CA SER A 430 -14.27 -2.79 42.44
C SER A 430 -14.67 -1.31 42.37
N THR A 431 -14.47 -0.66 41.21
CA THR A 431 -15.39 0.35 40.67
C THR A 431 -15.06 0.61 39.20
N VAL A 432 -15.98 0.15 38.32
CA VAL A 432 -16.47 0.81 37.10
C VAL A 432 -15.47 1.57 36.23
N THR A 433 -15.24 1.12 34.98
CA THR A 433 -15.69 1.78 33.73
C THR A 433 -15.24 0.93 32.54
N GLN A 434 -16.20 0.31 31.83
CA GLN A 434 -15.97 -0.40 30.58
C GLN A 434 -15.85 0.64 29.46
N ARG A 435 -14.67 0.76 28.84
CA ARG A 435 -14.44 1.64 27.68
C ARG A 435 -13.51 0.95 26.67
N ASP A 436 -14.08 0.71 25.50
CA ASP A 436 -13.54 0.56 24.15
C ASP A 436 -12.03 0.29 23.96
N THR A 437 -11.72 -0.89 23.39
CA THR A 437 -10.47 -1.14 22.66
C THR A 437 -10.78 -1.75 21.29
N ASN A 438 -10.92 -0.88 20.29
CA ASN A 438 -10.79 -1.20 18.86
C ASN A 438 -9.42 -0.70 18.39
N ALA A 439 -8.45 -1.60 18.20
CA ALA A 439 -7.20 -1.32 17.48
C ALA A 439 -6.46 -2.62 17.09
N ALA A 440 -7.04 -3.38 16.17
CA ALA A 440 -6.34 -4.38 15.36
C ALA A 440 -6.92 -4.35 13.93
N SER A 441 -6.51 -3.36 13.16
CA SER A 441 -6.74 -3.31 11.71
C SER A 441 -5.56 -2.60 11.08
N MET A 442 -4.65 -3.39 10.50
CA MET A 442 -3.64 -2.92 9.56
C MET A 442 -3.56 -3.91 8.41
N VAL A 443 -4.63 -3.99 7.61
CA VAL A 443 -4.62 -4.12 6.14
C VAL A 443 -5.96 -3.58 5.65
N ASN A 444 -6.00 -2.35 5.12
CA ASN A 444 -7.11 -1.93 4.26
C ASN A 444 -6.76 -2.37 2.84
N ASN A 445 -7.40 -3.45 2.38
CA ASN A 445 -7.62 -3.70 0.96
C ASN A 445 -9.07 -3.33 0.64
N THR A 446 -9.23 -2.61 -0.46
CA THR A 446 -10.50 -2.22 -1.06
C THR A 446 -11.31 -3.48 -1.42
N GLN A 447 -12.51 -3.62 -0.88
CA GLN A 447 -13.45 -4.71 -1.14
C GLN A 447 -14.69 -4.14 -1.86
N GLU A 448 -14.95 -4.62 -3.08
CA GLU A 448 -16.29 -4.59 -3.70
C GLU A 448 -16.75 -6.05 -3.92
N ASP A 449 -17.84 -6.36 -3.22
CA ASP A 449 -18.94 -7.30 -3.47
C ASP A 449 -18.71 -8.82 -3.73
N ARG A 450 -18.99 -9.57 -2.64
CA ARG A 450 -19.74 -10.84 -2.51
C ARG A 450 -19.22 -12.16 -3.09
N GLY A 451 -18.62 -12.94 -2.18
CA GLY A 451 -18.72 -14.39 -2.08
C GLY A 451 -18.32 -14.80 -0.64
N GLY A 452 -19.14 -15.60 0.05
CA GLY A 452 -19.14 -15.77 1.51
C GLY A 452 -17.78 -16.04 2.18
N GLU A 453 -17.54 -15.35 3.29
CA GLU A 453 -16.33 -15.51 4.12
C GLU A 453 -16.44 -16.72 5.05
N PRO A 454 -15.38 -17.52 5.21
CA PRO A 454 -15.27 -18.49 6.29
C PRO A 454 -15.03 -17.77 7.62
N HIS A 455 -15.75 -18.15 8.67
CA HIS A 455 -15.47 -17.71 10.04
C HIS A 455 -14.07 -18.17 10.47
N GLY A 456 -13.15 -17.23 10.70
CA GLY A 456 -11.87 -17.51 11.34
C GLY A 456 -12.08 -17.89 12.81
N GLN A 457 -11.57 -19.05 13.23
CA GLN A 457 -11.55 -19.46 14.62
C GLN A 457 -10.38 -18.78 15.35
N GLU A 458 -10.67 -18.11 16.47
CA GLU A 458 -9.67 -17.55 17.38
C GLU A 458 -9.43 -18.51 18.54
N GLU A 459 -8.17 -18.82 18.85
CA GLU A 459 -7.82 -19.70 19.96
C GLU A 459 -6.89 -19.01 20.97
N ARG A 460 -7.26 -19.09 22.25
CA ARG A 460 -6.49 -18.55 23.38
C ARG A 460 -5.75 -19.66 24.12
N TRP A 461 -4.54 -19.32 24.54
CA TRP A 461 -3.62 -20.27 25.17
C TRP A 461 -3.37 -19.79 26.59
N SER A 462 -3.86 -20.55 27.57
CA SER A 462 -3.57 -20.35 28.99
C SER A 462 -2.28 -21.08 29.35
N HIS A 463 -1.45 -20.45 30.18
CA HIS A 463 -0.26 -21.06 30.78
C HIS A 463 -0.68 -22.35 31.52
N LEU A 464 -0.08 -23.48 31.11
CA LEU A 464 0.02 -24.69 31.93
C LEU A 464 1.35 -24.65 32.68
#